data_AF-A0A7V6G2X0-F1
#
_entry.id   AF-A0A7V6G2X0-F1
#
_cell.length_a   1.000
_cell.length_b   1.000
_cell.length_c   1.000
_cell.angle_alpha   90.00
_cell.angle_beta   90.00
_cell.angle_gamma   90.00
#
_symmetry.space_group_name_H-M   'P 1'
#
loop_
_entity.id
_entity.type
_entity.pdbx_description
1 polymer ?
#
loop_
_entity_poly.entity_id
_entity_poly.type
_entity_poly.pdbx_seq_one_letter_code
_entity_poly.pdbx_strand_id
1 'polypeptide(L)'
;MSTKSKKELNYNRRRRFVKGKYGIILLVLLFFLAITIFLLLYTDLFLVNEIEINGNDYVEDSEILKKSNLEIGMNIFKFNIKKTQSDIILHPFIKEISISRVLPDKISLSIVEREVAAIIPFEDGNFLYLDDEGVVVEKSHLLKTYNIPLITGLEEISFIVGNTIEISPNWFKNSILNIVLILKENSLLHEISEIQLFEDYNVQLYTNAGSVIKIGNDKILQGKIEFVKSFISQSQPSVIVDISHGGTPVYKPRNNQEE
;
A
#
# COMPACT_ATOMS: atom_id res chain seq x y z
N MET A 1 -7.91 -42.24 -75.30
CA MET A 1 -7.37 -41.23 -74.37
C MET A 1 -8.54 -40.66 -73.55
N SER A 2 -8.40 -40.50 -72.23
CA SER A 2 -9.34 -39.83 -71.30
C SER A 2 -10.51 -40.62 -70.67
N THR A 3 -10.20 -41.52 -69.71
CA THR A 3 -11.15 -42.03 -68.71
C THR A 3 -10.76 -41.72 -67.25
N LYS A 4 -9.61 -41.05 -67.02
CA LYS A 4 -9.12 -40.70 -65.67
C LYS A 4 -9.80 -39.48 -65.01
N SER A 5 -10.51 -38.63 -65.77
CA SER A 5 -11.00 -37.33 -65.27
C SER A 5 -12.22 -37.38 -64.33
N LYS A 6 -13.18 -38.30 -64.52
CA LYS A 6 -14.41 -38.34 -63.70
C LYS A 6 -14.23 -38.95 -62.30
N LYS A 7 -13.24 -39.84 -62.10
CA LYS A 7 -12.97 -40.46 -60.78
C LYS A 7 -12.26 -39.51 -59.82
N GLU A 8 -11.37 -38.64 -60.31
CA GLU A 8 -10.64 -37.68 -59.46
C GLU A 8 -11.51 -36.48 -59.02
N LEU A 9 -12.44 -36.02 -59.86
CA LEU A 9 -13.39 -34.94 -59.51
C LEU A 9 -14.35 -35.34 -58.36
N ASN A 10 -14.76 -36.63 -58.29
CA ASN A 10 -15.61 -37.15 -57.22
C ASN A 10 -14.84 -37.45 -55.91
N TYR A 11 -13.54 -37.76 -56.00
CA TYR A 11 -12.68 -37.99 -54.83
C TYR A 11 -12.48 -36.70 -54.02
N ASN A 12 -12.26 -35.57 -54.70
CA ASN A 12 -12.05 -34.27 -54.05
C ASN A 12 -13.34 -33.65 -53.48
N ARG A 13 -14.52 -33.90 -54.10
CA ARG A 13 -15.82 -33.51 -53.52
C ARG A 13 -16.11 -34.28 -52.23
N ARG A 14 -15.95 -35.62 -52.19
CA ARG A 14 -16.18 -36.41 -50.97
C ARG A 14 -15.24 -36.03 -49.82
N ARG A 15 -13.95 -35.76 -50.09
CA ARG A 15 -13.00 -35.31 -49.04
C ARG A 15 -13.36 -33.95 -48.42
N ARG A 16 -13.87 -32.98 -49.20
CA ARG A 16 -14.34 -31.68 -48.65
C ARG A 16 -15.64 -31.82 -47.84
N PHE A 17 -16.58 -32.66 -48.30
CA PHE A 17 -17.84 -32.92 -47.58
C PHE A 17 -17.64 -33.69 -46.27
N VAL A 18 -16.73 -34.68 -46.25
CA VAL A 18 -16.45 -35.49 -45.05
C VAL A 18 -15.71 -34.66 -43.99
N LYS A 19 -14.76 -33.80 -44.40
CA LYS A 19 -14.12 -32.83 -43.50
C LYS A 19 -15.10 -31.79 -42.94
N GLY A 20 -16.09 -31.34 -43.73
CA GLY A 20 -17.16 -30.45 -43.27
C GLY A 20 -18.13 -31.12 -42.27
N LYS A 21 -18.49 -32.40 -42.50
CA LYS A 21 -19.36 -33.18 -41.60
C LYS A 21 -18.72 -33.40 -40.22
N TYR A 22 -17.45 -33.78 -40.17
CA TYR A 22 -16.73 -33.90 -38.90
C TYR A 22 -16.53 -32.55 -38.21
N GLY A 23 -16.39 -31.45 -38.98
CA GLY A 23 -16.37 -30.09 -38.43
C GLY A 23 -17.70 -29.71 -37.76
N ILE A 24 -18.84 -30.06 -38.37
CA ILE A 24 -20.18 -29.82 -37.78
C ILE A 24 -20.37 -30.66 -36.51
N ILE A 25 -19.98 -31.94 -36.52
CA ILE A 25 -20.07 -32.81 -35.33
C ILE A 25 -19.19 -32.25 -34.20
N LEU A 26 -17.98 -31.80 -34.50
CA LEU A 26 -17.09 -31.16 -33.52
C LEU A 26 -17.69 -29.88 -32.95
N LEU A 27 -18.29 -29.02 -33.79
CA LEU A 27 -18.96 -27.79 -33.34
C LEU A 27 -20.15 -28.10 -32.42
N VAL A 28 -20.97 -29.09 -32.78
CA VAL A 28 -22.10 -29.53 -31.95
C VAL A 28 -21.61 -30.08 -30.61
N LEU A 29 -20.53 -30.87 -30.60
CA LEU A 29 -19.94 -31.40 -29.38
C LEU A 29 -19.37 -30.29 -28.49
N LEU A 30 -18.66 -29.31 -29.07
CA LEU A 30 -18.18 -28.12 -28.36
C LEU A 30 -19.32 -27.27 -27.81
N PHE A 31 -20.44 -27.17 -28.54
CA PHE A 31 -21.63 -26.44 -28.10
C PHE A 31 -22.28 -27.11 -26.89
N PHE A 32 -22.51 -28.43 -26.92
CA PHE A 32 -23.04 -29.16 -25.78
C PHE A 32 -22.07 -29.14 -24.58
N LEU A 33 -20.76 -29.25 -24.84
CA LEU A 33 -19.73 -29.10 -23.81
C LEU A 33 -19.79 -27.72 -23.16
N ALA A 34 -19.90 -26.65 -23.95
CA ALA A 34 -20.02 -25.28 -23.45
C ALA A 34 -21.29 -25.08 -22.61
N ILE A 35 -22.44 -25.61 -23.06
CA ILE A 35 -23.69 -25.58 -22.28
C ILE A 35 -23.53 -26.33 -20.96
N THR A 36 -22.87 -27.50 -20.98
CA THR A 36 -22.70 -28.33 -19.79
C THR A 36 -21.83 -27.62 -18.76
N ILE A 37 -20.70 -27.03 -19.20
CA ILE A 37 -19.85 -26.20 -18.36
C ILE A 37 -20.65 -25.00 -17.82
N PHE A 38 -21.38 -24.29 -18.69
CA PHE A 38 -22.19 -23.15 -18.28
C PHE A 38 -23.19 -23.51 -17.19
N LEU A 39 -23.92 -24.62 -17.34
CA LEU A 39 -24.86 -25.10 -16.31
C LEU A 39 -24.14 -25.50 -15.02
N LEU A 40 -22.96 -26.12 -15.12
CA LEU A 40 -22.15 -26.51 -13.96
C LEU A 40 -21.74 -25.28 -13.12
N LEU A 41 -21.46 -24.14 -13.76
CA LEU A 41 -21.09 -22.89 -13.07
C LEU A 41 -22.19 -22.32 -12.18
N TYR A 42 -23.46 -22.72 -12.37
CA TYR A 42 -24.59 -22.29 -11.54
C TYR A 42 -24.99 -23.32 -10.48
N THR A 43 -24.26 -24.43 -10.36
CA THR A 43 -24.51 -25.42 -9.32
C THR A 43 -23.95 -24.98 -7.97
N ASP A 44 -24.44 -25.63 -6.91
CA ASP A 44 -24.03 -25.36 -5.53
C ASP A 44 -22.53 -25.62 -5.28
N LEU A 45 -21.87 -26.33 -6.19
CA LEU A 45 -20.43 -26.63 -6.15
C LEU A 45 -19.56 -25.37 -6.12
N PHE A 46 -20.03 -24.25 -6.69
CA PHE A 46 -19.29 -22.99 -6.77
C PHE A 46 -19.83 -21.92 -5.82
N LEU A 47 -20.63 -22.31 -4.83
CA LEU A 47 -21.02 -21.41 -3.75
C LEU A 47 -19.86 -21.29 -2.78
N VAL A 48 -19.57 -20.06 -2.36
CA VAL A 48 -18.48 -19.75 -1.45
C VAL A 48 -18.80 -20.34 -0.07
N ASN A 49 -18.02 -21.31 0.39
CA ASN A 49 -18.15 -21.89 1.73
C ASN A 49 -17.17 -21.28 2.72
N GLU A 50 -16.05 -20.75 2.22
CA GLU A 50 -14.97 -20.22 3.05
C GLU A 50 -14.43 -18.92 2.45
N ILE A 51 -14.28 -17.91 3.31
CA ILE A 51 -13.56 -16.68 2.99
C ILE A 51 -12.41 -16.59 3.98
N GLU A 52 -11.19 -16.71 3.48
CA GLU A 52 -9.97 -16.62 4.27
C GLU A 52 -9.37 -15.22 4.08
N ILE A 53 -9.10 -14.54 5.19
CA ILE A 53 -8.50 -13.21 5.22
C ILE A 53 -7.18 -13.34 5.97
N ASN A 54 -6.10 -12.85 5.36
CA ASN A 54 -4.75 -12.92 5.91
C ASN A 54 -4.05 -11.56 5.79
N GLY A 55 -3.17 -11.24 6.74
CA GLY A 55 -2.34 -10.03 6.72
C GLY A 55 -3.02 -8.78 7.29
N ASN A 56 -4.13 -8.96 8.01
CA ASN A 56 -4.83 -7.92 8.73
C ASN A 56 -4.63 -8.08 10.25
N ASP A 57 -3.69 -7.34 10.80
CA ASP A 57 -3.37 -7.39 12.24
C ASP A 57 -4.13 -6.32 13.03
N TYR A 58 -4.37 -5.17 12.41
CA TYR A 58 -5.07 -4.03 13.01
C TYR A 58 -6.54 -3.94 12.60
N VAL A 59 -6.86 -4.24 11.34
CA VAL A 59 -8.23 -4.17 10.80
C VAL A 59 -8.94 -5.51 11.00
N GLU A 60 -10.11 -5.50 11.63
CA GLU A 60 -10.87 -6.73 11.86
C GLU A 60 -11.42 -7.33 10.56
N ASP A 61 -11.47 -8.66 10.50
CA ASP A 61 -12.12 -9.43 9.42
C ASP A 61 -13.53 -8.91 9.11
N SER A 62 -14.28 -8.54 10.15
CA SER A 62 -15.66 -8.07 10.05
C SER A 62 -15.79 -6.78 9.24
N GLU A 63 -14.82 -5.87 9.37
CA GLU A 63 -14.77 -4.59 8.67
C GLU A 63 -14.38 -4.78 7.19
N ILE A 64 -13.41 -5.66 6.95
CA ILE A 64 -12.99 -6.06 5.60
C ILE A 64 -14.16 -6.72 4.87
N LEU A 65 -14.86 -7.67 5.50
CA LEU A 65 -16.01 -8.36 4.92
C LEU A 65 -17.12 -7.36 4.58
N LYS A 66 -17.42 -6.43 5.49
CA LYS A 66 -18.42 -5.37 5.27
C LYS A 66 -18.09 -4.48 4.08
N LYS A 67 -16.81 -4.16 3.85
CA LYS A 67 -16.36 -3.40 2.67
C LYS A 67 -16.37 -4.23 1.39
N SER A 68 -16.11 -5.54 1.52
CA SER A 68 -15.95 -6.44 0.38
C SER A 68 -17.25 -6.78 -0.35
N ASN A 69 -18.39 -6.72 0.35
CA ASN A 69 -19.68 -7.29 -0.09
C ASN A 69 -19.57 -8.77 -0.50
N LEU A 70 -18.61 -9.51 0.08
CA LEU A 70 -18.50 -10.95 -0.07
C LEU A 70 -19.32 -11.63 1.02
N GLU A 71 -20.04 -12.67 0.63
CA GLU A 71 -20.93 -13.41 1.52
C GLU A 71 -20.75 -14.91 1.30
N ILE A 72 -20.79 -15.67 2.39
CA ILE A 72 -20.88 -17.13 2.33
C ILE A 72 -22.19 -17.51 1.63
N GLY A 73 -22.13 -18.50 0.75
CA GLY A 73 -23.25 -18.96 -0.06
C GLY A 73 -23.45 -18.19 -1.37
N MET A 74 -22.65 -17.16 -1.66
CA MET A 74 -22.69 -16.52 -2.97
C MET A 74 -21.95 -17.35 -4.02
N ASN A 75 -22.28 -17.20 -5.30
CA ASN A 75 -21.52 -17.87 -6.36
C ASN A 75 -20.16 -17.16 -6.59
N ILE A 76 -19.07 -17.92 -6.55
CA ILE A 76 -17.69 -17.41 -6.62
C ILE A 76 -17.38 -16.65 -7.92
N PHE A 77 -18.12 -16.88 -9.00
CA PHE A 77 -17.94 -16.19 -10.28
C PHE A 77 -18.80 -14.92 -10.42
N LYS A 78 -19.74 -14.67 -9.51
CA LYS A 78 -20.67 -13.53 -9.61
C LYS A 78 -20.07 -12.20 -9.12
N PHE A 79 -19.08 -12.22 -8.24
CA PHE A 79 -18.46 -10.98 -7.76
C PHE A 79 -17.35 -10.49 -8.69
N ASN A 80 -17.15 -9.17 -8.73
CA ASN A 80 -16.08 -8.54 -9.49
C ASN A 80 -14.88 -8.29 -8.58
N ILE A 81 -13.82 -9.07 -8.77
CA ILE A 81 -12.56 -8.95 -8.02
C ILE A 81 -12.06 -7.51 -7.97
N LYS A 82 -11.98 -6.81 -9.12
CA LYS A 82 -11.43 -5.45 -9.17
C LYS A 82 -12.29 -4.46 -8.38
N LYS A 83 -13.61 -4.58 -8.49
CA LYS A 83 -14.53 -3.73 -7.73
C LYS A 83 -14.36 -3.99 -6.23
N THR A 84 -14.37 -5.25 -5.81
CA THR A 84 -14.19 -5.62 -4.41
C THR A 84 -12.84 -5.15 -3.86
N GLN A 85 -11.75 -5.25 -4.64
CA GLN A 85 -10.45 -4.67 -4.28
C GLN A 85 -10.57 -3.15 -4.08
N SER A 86 -11.17 -2.43 -5.02
CA SER A 86 -11.35 -0.98 -4.90
C SER A 86 -12.20 -0.59 -3.68
N ASP A 87 -13.27 -1.31 -3.39
CA ASP A 87 -14.16 -1.02 -2.25
C ASP A 87 -13.44 -1.24 -0.90
N ILE A 88 -12.56 -2.25 -0.82
CA ILE A 88 -11.76 -2.53 0.38
C ILE A 88 -10.59 -1.54 0.55
N ILE A 89 -9.91 -1.16 -0.53
CA ILE A 89 -8.80 -0.19 -0.51
C ILE A 89 -9.24 1.19 0.02
N LEU A 90 -10.54 1.51 -0.03
CA LEU A 90 -11.07 2.73 0.60
C LEU A 90 -10.95 2.74 2.13
N HIS A 91 -10.62 1.60 2.76
CA HIS A 91 -10.30 1.57 4.18
C HIS A 91 -8.93 2.22 4.43
N PRO A 92 -8.82 3.26 5.27
CA PRO A 92 -7.60 4.06 5.40
C PRO A 92 -6.35 3.28 5.84
N PHE A 93 -6.52 2.20 6.61
CA PHE A 93 -5.42 1.34 7.04
C PHE A 93 -5.00 0.29 6.00
N ILE A 94 -5.71 0.13 4.88
CA ILE A 94 -5.35 -0.88 3.86
C ILE A 94 -4.44 -0.23 2.82
N LYS A 95 -3.23 -0.78 2.69
CA LYS A 95 -2.25 -0.34 1.68
C LYS A 95 -2.49 -1.07 0.36
N GLU A 96 -2.55 -2.39 0.43
CA GLU A 96 -2.74 -3.25 -0.72
C GLU A 96 -3.66 -4.42 -0.40
N ILE A 97 -4.30 -4.94 -1.44
CA ILE A 97 -5.13 -6.14 -1.35
C ILE A 97 -5.03 -7.00 -2.59
N SER A 98 -4.77 -8.29 -2.40
CA SER A 98 -4.87 -9.33 -3.41
C SER A 98 -6.07 -10.20 -3.12
N ILE A 99 -6.90 -10.46 -4.13
CA ILE A 99 -8.07 -11.33 -4.01
C ILE A 99 -7.94 -12.43 -5.05
N SER A 100 -8.01 -13.68 -4.60
CA SER A 100 -7.95 -14.86 -5.46
C SER A 100 -9.12 -15.80 -5.20
N ARG A 101 -9.53 -16.50 -6.25
CA ARG A 101 -10.52 -17.57 -6.17
C ARG A 101 -9.78 -18.89 -6.03
N VAL A 102 -10.00 -19.58 -4.93
CA VAL A 102 -9.50 -20.93 -4.68
C VAL A 102 -10.65 -21.88 -5.00
N LEU A 103 -10.66 -22.40 -6.22
CA LEU A 103 -11.76 -23.24 -6.70
C LEU A 103 -11.82 -24.57 -5.91
N PRO A 104 -13.04 -25.11 -5.70
CA PRO A 104 -14.29 -24.62 -6.28
C PRO A 104 -15.03 -23.54 -5.46
N ASP A 105 -14.77 -23.41 -4.15
CA ASP A 105 -15.69 -22.80 -3.19
C ASP A 105 -15.05 -21.84 -2.17
N LYS A 106 -13.78 -21.44 -2.36
CA LYS A 106 -13.06 -20.59 -1.41
C LYS A 106 -12.59 -19.28 -2.03
N ILE A 107 -12.67 -18.19 -1.27
CA ILE A 107 -12.05 -16.90 -1.60
C ILE A 107 -10.92 -16.64 -0.62
N SER A 108 -9.75 -16.25 -1.12
CA SER A 108 -8.61 -15.85 -0.31
C SER A 108 -8.29 -14.38 -0.54
N LEU A 109 -8.26 -13.61 0.55
CA LEU A 109 -7.88 -12.20 0.60
C LEU A 109 -6.53 -12.11 1.31
N SER A 110 -5.55 -11.49 0.66
CA SER A 110 -4.26 -11.15 1.27
C SER A 110 -4.17 -9.63 1.35
N ILE A 111 -4.00 -9.11 2.55
CA ILE A 111 -4.01 -7.68 2.87
C ILE A 111 -2.61 -7.27 3.30
N VAL A 112 -2.21 -6.07 2.91
CA VAL A 112 -1.05 -5.37 3.46
C VAL A 112 -1.60 -4.12 4.14
N GLU A 113 -1.43 -4.04 5.46
CA GLU A 113 -1.83 -2.87 6.23
C GLU A 113 -0.78 -1.75 6.14
N ARG A 114 -1.25 -0.51 6.30
CA ARG A 114 -0.41 0.67 6.42
C ARG A 114 0.14 0.75 7.83
N GLU A 115 1.46 0.86 7.91
CA GLU A 115 2.15 1.17 9.17
C GLU A 115 2.24 2.67 9.35
N VAL A 116 1.88 3.17 10.54
CA VAL A 116 2.05 4.58 10.88
C VAL A 116 3.56 4.88 10.99
N ALA A 117 4.02 5.86 10.22
CA ALA A 117 5.41 6.30 10.19
C ALA A 117 5.63 7.66 10.87
N ALA A 118 4.60 8.50 10.95
CA ALA A 118 4.69 9.81 11.58
C ALA A 118 3.34 10.31 12.09
N ILE A 119 3.37 11.27 13.01
CA ILE A 119 2.19 11.91 13.59
C ILE A 119 2.31 13.42 13.43
N ILE A 120 1.24 14.09 12.99
CA ILE A 120 1.18 15.55 12.94
C ILE A 120 0.18 16.03 13.99
N PRO A 121 0.61 16.84 15.00
CA PRO A 121 -0.32 17.57 15.84
C PRO A 121 -1.16 18.53 15.00
N PHE A 122 -2.46 18.57 15.27
CA PHE A 122 -3.45 19.32 14.51
C PHE A 122 -4.45 20.01 15.45
N GLU A 123 -5.22 20.95 14.89
CA GLU A 123 -6.20 21.79 15.59
C GLU A 123 -7.06 21.04 16.62
N ASP A 124 -7.46 21.73 17.68
CA ASP A 124 -8.30 21.20 18.77
C ASP A 124 -7.73 19.96 19.48
N GLY A 125 -6.40 19.88 19.56
CA GLY A 125 -5.69 18.75 20.19
C GLY A 125 -5.86 17.43 19.45
N ASN A 126 -6.13 17.48 18.14
CA ASN A 126 -6.16 16.31 17.30
C ASN A 126 -4.74 15.92 16.87
N PHE A 127 -4.59 14.66 16.48
CA PHE A 127 -3.40 14.11 15.87
C PHE A 127 -3.78 13.42 14.57
N LEU A 128 -3.03 13.71 13.51
CA LEU A 128 -3.11 13.02 12.24
C LEU A 128 -2.03 11.95 12.21
N TYR A 129 -2.41 10.71 11.94
CA TYR A 129 -1.50 9.58 11.82
C TYR A 129 -1.25 9.33 10.34
N LEU A 130 0.02 9.29 9.95
CA LEU A 130 0.44 9.15 8.56
C LEU A 130 1.32 7.92 8.38
N ASP A 131 1.18 7.27 7.24
CA ASP A 131 2.18 6.29 6.79
C ASP A 131 3.39 6.98 6.13
N ASP A 132 4.32 6.16 5.62
CA ASP A 132 5.54 6.61 4.94
C ASP A 132 5.29 7.24 3.57
N GLU A 133 4.10 7.08 3.00
CA GLU A 133 3.66 7.71 1.75
C GLU A 133 2.92 9.04 2.00
N GLY A 134 2.72 9.39 3.27
CA GLY A 134 1.98 10.57 3.69
C GLY A 134 0.46 10.41 3.62
N VAL A 135 -0.07 9.19 3.51
CA VAL A 135 -1.51 8.91 3.59
C VAL A 135 -1.96 9.09 5.04
N VAL A 136 -3.00 9.90 5.25
CA VAL A 136 -3.59 10.08 6.58
C VAL A 136 -4.46 8.88 6.89
N VAL A 137 -3.98 7.97 7.74
CA VAL A 137 -4.68 6.72 8.09
C VAL A 137 -5.73 6.94 9.17
N GLU A 138 -5.52 7.89 10.07
CA GLU A 138 -6.42 8.16 11.19
C GLU A 138 -6.31 9.62 11.65
N LYS A 139 -7.43 10.17 12.15
CA LYS A 139 -7.47 11.38 12.97
C LYS A 139 -8.00 11.00 14.34
N SER A 140 -7.27 11.34 15.41
CA SER A 140 -7.70 11.05 16.78
C SER A 140 -7.31 12.16 17.75
N HIS A 141 -8.13 12.39 18.78
CA HIS A 141 -7.81 13.27 19.91
C HIS A 141 -6.90 12.60 20.94
N LEU A 142 -6.70 11.28 20.83
CA LEU A 142 -5.80 10.54 21.70
C LEU A 142 -4.46 10.40 20.99
N LEU A 143 -3.39 10.83 21.66
CA LEU A 143 -2.04 10.44 21.28
C LEU A 143 -1.83 8.99 21.70
N LYS A 144 -1.94 8.08 20.73
CA LYS A 144 -1.57 6.68 20.92
C LYS A 144 -0.06 6.62 21.11
N THR A 145 0.40 5.78 22.03
CA THR A 145 1.84 5.62 22.31
C THR A 145 2.49 4.89 21.15
N TYR A 146 2.96 5.65 20.17
CA TYR A 146 3.85 5.16 19.13
C TYR A 146 5.23 5.79 19.37
N ASN A 147 6.28 4.97 19.37
CA ASN A 147 7.65 5.45 19.29
C ASN A 147 7.93 5.88 17.84
N ILE A 148 7.24 6.89 17.33
CA ILE A 148 7.44 7.43 15.97
C ILE A 148 7.42 8.96 16.06
N PRO A 149 8.06 9.66 15.11
CA PRO A 149 8.24 11.10 15.24
C PRO A 149 6.93 11.89 15.14
N LEU A 150 6.83 12.92 15.98
CA LEU A 150 5.93 14.05 15.75
C LEU A 150 6.51 14.96 14.66
N ILE A 151 5.69 15.43 13.73
CA ILE A 151 6.07 16.42 12.72
C ILE A 151 5.43 17.76 13.12
N THR A 152 6.26 18.76 13.45
CA THR A 152 5.83 20.05 14.02
C THR A 152 6.33 21.25 13.21
N GLY A 153 5.70 22.42 13.36
CA GLY A 153 6.08 23.60 12.58
C GLY A 153 5.50 23.62 11.16
N LEU A 154 4.39 22.90 10.94
CA LEU A 154 3.58 22.97 9.74
C LEU A 154 2.41 23.93 9.95
N GLU A 155 2.18 24.84 9.00
CA GLU A 155 1.11 25.85 9.09
C GLU A 155 -0.02 25.63 8.07
N GLU A 156 0.33 25.38 6.80
CA GLU A 156 -0.64 25.23 5.71
C GLU A 156 -0.90 23.75 5.39
N ILE A 157 -1.81 23.12 6.15
CA ILE A 157 -2.17 21.71 6.02
C ILE A 157 -3.64 21.52 5.63
N SER A 158 -3.91 20.69 4.63
CA SER A 158 -5.25 20.14 4.33
C SER A 158 -5.18 18.61 4.22
N PHE A 159 -6.26 17.92 4.59
CA PHE A 159 -6.30 16.46 4.52
C PHE A 159 -7.70 15.88 4.35
N ILE A 160 -7.73 14.67 3.80
CA ILE A 160 -8.87 13.75 3.81
C ILE A 160 -8.31 12.40 4.27
N VAL A 161 -8.95 11.78 5.25
CA VAL A 161 -8.54 10.46 5.75
C VAL A 161 -8.62 9.43 4.61
N GLY A 162 -7.58 8.62 4.44
CA GLY A 162 -7.38 7.69 3.33
C GLY A 162 -6.67 8.30 2.11
N ASN A 163 -6.44 9.61 2.09
CA ASN A 163 -5.69 10.30 1.03
C ASN A 163 -4.35 10.80 1.55
N THR A 164 -3.43 11.07 0.62
CA THR A 164 -2.17 11.75 0.94
C THR A 164 -2.45 13.16 1.45
N ILE A 165 -1.80 13.54 2.56
CA ILE A 165 -1.85 14.88 3.14
C ILE A 165 -1.42 15.95 2.13
N GLU A 166 -2.02 17.12 2.19
CA GLU A 166 -1.62 18.29 1.41
C GLU A 166 -0.88 19.27 2.32
N ILE A 167 0.34 19.63 1.93
CA ILE A 167 1.19 20.60 2.63
C ILE A 167 1.70 21.58 1.59
N SER A 168 1.54 22.87 1.87
CA SER A 168 2.04 23.96 1.03
C SER A 168 3.37 24.47 1.58
N PRO A 169 4.41 24.64 0.74
CA PRO A 169 4.46 24.30 -0.69
C PRO A 169 4.71 22.81 -0.95
N ASN A 170 4.26 22.29 -2.10
CA ASN A 170 4.34 20.84 -2.42
C ASN A 170 5.77 20.27 -2.47
N TRP A 171 6.77 21.08 -2.83
CA TRP A 171 8.17 20.62 -2.78
C TRP A 171 8.62 20.35 -1.34
N PHE A 172 8.08 21.09 -0.37
CA PHE A 172 8.39 20.91 1.04
C PHE A 172 7.70 19.67 1.59
N LYS A 173 6.43 19.44 1.25
CA LYS A 173 5.75 18.15 1.47
C LYS A 173 6.64 16.97 1.07
N ASN A 174 7.15 16.99 -0.16
CA ASN A 174 7.99 15.90 -0.68
C ASN A 174 9.29 15.74 0.12
N SER A 175 9.93 16.84 0.53
CA SER A 175 11.12 16.81 1.39
C SER A 175 10.83 16.12 2.73
N ILE A 176 9.69 16.43 3.35
CA ILE A 176 9.28 15.85 4.64
C ILE A 176 9.02 14.36 4.52
N LEU A 177 8.24 13.95 3.52
CA LEU A 177 7.95 12.54 3.27
C LEU A 177 9.23 11.76 2.95
N ASN A 178 10.17 12.37 2.21
CA ASN A 178 11.47 11.77 1.95
C ASN A 178 12.31 11.64 3.23
N ILE A 179 12.26 12.61 4.15
CA ILE A 179 12.92 12.48 5.48
C ILE A 179 12.34 11.31 6.27
N VAL A 180 11.01 11.19 6.34
CA VAL A 180 10.33 10.06 7.01
C VAL A 180 10.74 8.74 6.37
N LEU A 181 10.77 8.66 5.04
CA LEU A 181 11.20 7.48 4.30
C LEU A 181 12.66 7.12 4.57
N ILE A 182 13.58 8.09 4.51
CA ILE A 182 15.00 7.88 4.84
C ILE A 182 15.15 7.33 6.26
N LEU A 183 14.43 7.91 7.24
CA LEU A 183 14.46 7.41 8.62
C LEU A 183 13.91 5.99 8.71
N LYS A 184 12.83 5.65 7.99
CA LYS A 184 12.23 4.31 7.95
C LYS A 184 13.20 3.27 7.38
N GLU A 185 13.72 3.52 6.18
CA GLU A 185 14.64 2.62 5.47
C GLU A 185 15.93 2.35 6.26
N ASN A 186 16.30 3.29 7.14
CA ASN A 186 17.48 3.20 7.97
C ASN A 186 17.20 2.77 9.42
N SER A 187 15.98 2.32 9.73
CA SER A 187 15.56 1.86 11.07
C SER A 187 15.73 2.92 12.17
N LEU A 188 15.58 4.20 11.83
CA LEU A 188 15.74 5.34 12.73
C LEU A 188 14.42 5.97 13.18
N LEU A 189 13.27 5.63 12.59
CA LEU A 189 11.98 6.21 13.00
C LEU A 189 11.74 6.11 14.50
N HIS A 190 12.04 4.95 15.09
CA HIS A 190 11.83 4.70 16.51
C HIS A 190 12.84 5.37 17.44
N GLU A 191 13.85 6.06 16.89
CA GLU A 191 14.87 6.79 17.64
C GLU A 191 14.63 8.30 17.62
N ILE A 192 13.71 8.77 16.78
CA ILE A 192 13.39 10.19 16.60
C ILE A 192 12.04 10.47 17.28
N SER A 193 12.04 11.41 18.22
CA SER A 193 10.83 11.88 18.90
C SER A 193 10.09 12.93 18.08
N GLU A 194 10.83 13.78 17.36
CA GLU A 194 10.25 14.92 16.64
C GLU A 194 11.09 15.28 15.41
N ILE A 195 10.39 15.60 14.32
CA ILE A 195 10.89 16.25 13.12
C ILE A 195 10.33 17.66 13.16
N GLN A 196 11.14 18.62 13.58
CA GLN A 196 10.73 20.02 13.68
C GLN A 196 11.10 20.77 12.41
N LEU A 197 10.12 21.49 11.88
CA LEU A 197 10.26 22.34 10.71
C LEU A 197 10.26 23.81 11.12
N PHE A 198 11.03 24.61 10.38
CA PHE A 198 11.18 26.05 10.58
C PHE A 198 10.68 26.81 9.36
N GLU A 199 10.32 28.08 9.53
CA GLU A 199 9.79 28.97 8.47
C GLU A 199 10.75 29.12 7.27
N ASP A 200 12.06 29.00 7.51
CA ASP A 200 13.11 29.04 6.48
C ASP A 200 13.33 27.70 5.78
N TYR A 201 12.43 26.74 6.01
CA TYR A 201 12.44 25.36 5.50
C TYR A 201 13.61 24.50 6.00
N ASN A 202 14.34 24.95 7.03
CA ASN A 202 15.27 24.07 7.72
C ASN A 202 14.51 23.03 8.55
N VAL A 203 15.11 21.85 8.65
CA VAL A 203 14.59 20.73 9.44
C VAL A 203 15.59 20.32 10.52
N GLN A 204 15.07 20.02 11.70
CA GLN A 204 15.82 19.45 12.82
C GLN A 204 15.16 18.16 13.30
N LEU A 205 15.99 17.20 13.70
CA LEU A 205 15.55 15.94 14.30
C LEU A 205 15.84 15.97 15.79
N TYR A 206 14.84 15.68 16.61
CA TYR A 206 15.01 15.44 18.04
C TYR A 206 15.03 13.94 18.28
N THR A 207 16.06 13.46 18.98
CA THR A 207 16.17 12.05 19.34
C THR A 207 15.46 11.76 20.64
N ASN A 208 15.04 10.51 20.84
CA ASN A 208 14.48 10.05 22.11
C ASN A 208 15.46 10.20 23.29
N ALA A 209 16.77 10.28 23.01
CA ALA A 209 17.82 10.54 24.00
C ALA A 209 17.99 12.04 24.33
N GLY A 210 17.19 12.93 23.75
CA GLY A 210 17.20 14.38 24.03
C GLY A 210 18.19 15.20 23.22
N SER A 211 18.86 14.61 22.23
CA SER A 211 19.80 15.31 21.34
C SER A 211 19.07 15.91 20.13
N VAL A 212 19.67 16.94 19.54
CA VAL A 212 19.12 17.65 18.37
C VAL A 212 20.10 17.55 17.22
N ILE A 213 19.62 17.13 16.06
CA ILE A 213 20.42 17.03 14.83
C ILE A 213 19.84 18.03 13.83
N LYS A 214 20.59 19.10 13.54
CA LYS A 214 20.22 20.06 12.50
C LYS A 214 20.62 19.51 11.15
N ILE A 215 19.64 19.04 10.39
CA ILE A 215 19.86 18.39 9.09
C ILE A 215 19.71 19.37 7.93
N GLY A 216 18.96 20.45 8.12
CA GLY A 216 18.65 21.41 7.05
C GLY A 216 17.59 20.86 6.10
N ASN A 217 17.91 19.82 5.32
CA ASN A 217 16.96 19.21 4.38
C ASN A 217 17.20 17.70 4.17
N ASP A 218 16.30 17.09 3.40
CA ASP A 218 16.29 15.67 3.03
C ASP A 218 17.57 15.22 2.32
N LYS A 219 18.11 16.04 1.39
CA LYS A 219 19.34 15.70 0.64
C LYS A 219 20.57 15.62 1.54
N ILE A 220 20.68 16.54 2.50
CA ILE A 220 21.78 16.53 3.47
C ILE A 220 21.66 15.32 4.39
N LEU A 221 20.45 15.03 4.88
CA LEU A 221 20.18 13.84 5.67
C LEU A 221 20.60 12.57 4.91
N GLN A 222 20.18 12.43 3.65
CA GLN A 222 20.54 11.30 2.80
C GLN A 222 22.07 11.15 2.66
N GLY A 223 22.78 12.25 2.37
CA GLY A 223 24.23 12.25 2.24
C GLY A 223 25.00 11.97 3.53
N LYS A 224 24.37 12.16 4.70
CA LYS A 224 24.99 12.02 6.03
C LYS A 224 24.29 10.98 6.92
N ILE A 225 23.52 10.07 6.34
CA ILE A 225 22.70 9.11 7.10
C ILE A 225 23.56 8.20 7.99
N GLU A 226 24.72 7.76 7.51
CA GLU A 226 25.65 6.93 8.28
C GLU A 226 26.24 7.67 9.49
N PHE A 227 26.45 8.98 9.36
CA PHE A 227 26.82 9.81 10.50
C PHE A 227 25.70 9.87 11.52
N VAL A 228 24.45 10.09 11.08
CA VAL A 228 23.28 10.14 11.96
C VAL A 228 23.08 8.82 12.71
N LYS A 229 23.19 7.67 12.02
CA LYS A 229 23.15 6.33 12.66
C LYS A 229 24.21 6.18 13.74
N SER A 230 25.46 6.52 13.41
CA SER A 230 26.58 6.43 14.35
C SER A 230 26.39 7.34 15.56
N PHE A 231 25.90 8.57 15.35
CA PHE A 231 25.61 9.52 16.41
C PHE A 231 24.53 9.02 17.36
N ILE A 232 23.40 8.52 16.84
CA ILE A 232 22.30 7.97 17.63
C ILE A 232 22.76 6.73 18.43
N SER A 233 23.51 5.84 17.78
CA SER A 233 24.02 4.60 18.41
C SER A 233 25.01 4.84 19.55
N GLN A 234 25.69 5.99 19.57
CA GLN A 234 26.59 6.38 20.65
C GLN A 234 25.85 6.94 21.87
N SER A 235 24.52 7.11 21.79
CA SER A 235 23.62 7.54 22.87
C SER A 235 24.13 8.75 23.65
N GLN A 236 24.71 9.75 22.97
CA GLN A 236 25.12 10.99 23.60
C GLN A 236 23.87 11.80 23.97
N PRO A 237 23.51 11.94 25.27
CA PRO A 237 22.33 12.70 25.64
C PRO A 237 22.63 14.19 25.59
N SER A 238 21.62 15.00 25.28
CA SER A 238 21.66 16.46 25.42
C SER A 238 22.77 17.16 24.61
N VAL A 239 22.96 16.75 23.35
CA VAL A 239 23.90 17.41 22.42
C VAL A 239 23.16 17.95 21.21
N ILE A 240 23.53 19.16 20.78
CA ILE A 240 23.13 19.73 19.49
C ILE A 240 24.25 19.47 18.50
N VAL A 241 23.93 18.79 17.40
CA VAL A 241 24.84 18.54 16.29
C VAL A 241 24.30 19.23 15.06
N ASP A 242 25.13 20.08 14.45
CA ASP A 242 24.80 20.72 13.19
C ASP A 242 25.51 20.03 12.03
N ILE A 243 24.72 19.42 11.13
CA ILE A 243 25.20 18.81 9.89
C ILE A 243 24.66 19.49 8.64
N SER A 244 23.90 20.58 8.79
CA SER A 244 23.21 21.31 7.72
C SER A 244 24.17 21.97 6.71
N HIS A 245 25.46 22.01 7.03
CA HIS A 245 26.51 22.51 6.15
C HIS A 245 27.35 21.33 5.63
N GLY A 246 27.80 21.40 4.37
CA GLY A 246 28.58 20.33 3.72
C GLY A 246 29.94 20.01 4.36
N GLY A 247 30.33 20.73 5.41
CA GLY A 247 31.55 20.50 6.19
C GLY A 247 31.39 19.49 7.33
N THR A 248 32.38 19.48 8.22
CA THR A 248 32.42 18.66 9.43
C THR A 248 31.28 19.02 10.40
N PRO A 249 30.64 18.02 11.03
CA PRO A 249 29.62 18.25 12.05
C PRO A 249 30.13 19.15 13.20
N VAL A 250 29.30 20.09 13.64
CA VAL A 250 29.60 20.98 14.76
C VAL A 250 28.81 20.54 15.99
N TYR A 251 29.47 20.34 17.13
CA TYR A 251 28.86 19.89 18.38
C TYR A 251 28.74 21.04 19.37
N LYS A 252 27.58 21.16 20.02
CA LYS A 252 27.34 22.08 21.14
C LYS A 252 26.57 21.36 22.25
N PRO A 253 26.91 21.55 23.54
CA PRO A 253 26.08 21.04 24.62
C PRO A 253 24.70 21.70 24.59
N ARG A 254 23.64 20.92 24.82
CA ARG A 254 22.28 21.43 25.01
C ARG A 254 22.12 21.79 26.49
N ASN A 255 22.35 23.06 26.84
CA ASN A 255 22.11 23.54 28.20
C ASN A 255 20.61 23.81 28.37
N ASN A 256 20.00 23.28 29.44
CA ASN A 256 18.58 23.43 29.77
C ASN A 256 18.19 24.85 30.26
N GLN A 257 18.81 25.93 29.74
CA GLN A 257 18.67 27.29 30.31
C GLN A 257 18.33 28.39 29.30
N GLU A 258 17.90 28.06 28.08
CA GLU A 258 17.35 29.06 27.16
C GLU A 258 15.93 28.63 26.74
N GLU A 259 14.99 28.77 27.69
CA GLU A 259 13.56 29.00 27.44
C GLU A 259 13.25 30.48 27.70
#